data_AF-A0A820RHR0-F1
#
_entry.id   AF-A0A820RHR0-F1
#
_cell.length_a   1.000
_cell.length_b   1.000
_cell.length_c   1.000
_cell.angle_alpha   90.00
_cell.angle_beta   90.00
_cell.angle_gamma   90.00
#
_symmetry.space_group_name_H-M   'P 1'
#
loop_
_entity.id
_entity.type
_entity.pdbx_description
1 polymer ?
#
loop_
_entity_poly.entity_id
_entity_poly.type
_entity_poly.pdbx_seq_one_letter_code
_entity_poly.pdbx_strand_id
1 'polypeptide(L)'
;AALTIAQLFMKFNWTSSIIIYQNDAYGSDGAKVITDAFNNNNLTITQMIMFDIVGRTIRGDLKALLLSSPIRNVILWAETDYSSLILQEAIDCDVLGPQFIWILSSTVQLNSFSQADNAKLIGILTIEPVVASAVNEPTNTTLLNAAYD
;
A
#
# COMPACT_ATOMS: atom_id res chain seq x y z
N ALA A 1 10.04 -7.66 -4.68
CA ALA A 1 8.94 -6.69 -4.59
C ALA A 1 9.05 -5.56 -5.62
N ALA A 2 10.08 -4.70 -5.59
CA ALA A 2 10.16 -3.50 -6.44
C ALA A 2 9.93 -3.72 -7.96
N LEU A 3 10.63 -4.69 -8.58
CA LEU A 3 10.43 -5.03 -9.99
C LEU A 3 9.00 -5.49 -10.28
N THR A 4 8.42 -6.32 -9.40
CA THR A 4 7.04 -6.82 -9.52
C THR A 4 6.03 -5.68 -9.43
N ILE A 5 6.25 -4.69 -8.55
CA ILE A 5 5.42 -3.50 -8.47
C ILE A 5 5.50 -2.70 -9.78
N ALA A 6 6.70 -2.47 -10.32
CA ALA A 6 6.84 -1.78 -11.61
C ALA A 6 6.13 -2.54 -12.75
N GLN A 7 6.25 -3.88 -12.79
CA GLN A 7 5.56 -4.73 -13.77
C GLN A 7 4.03 -4.67 -13.63
N LEU A 8 3.51 -4.59 -12.40
CA LEU A 8 2.09 -4.38 -12.14
C LEU A 8 1.61 -3.07 -12.76
N PHE A 9 2.35 -1.97 -12.56
CA PHE A 9 2.03 -0.67 -13.14
C PHE A 9 2.00 -0.71 -14.66
N MET A 10 3.02 -1.32 -15.28
CA MET A 10 3.06 -1.50 -16.74
C MET A 10 1.87 -2.32 -17.25
N LYS A 11 1.49 -3.39 -16.55
CA LYS A 11 0.35 -4.25 -16.93
C LYS A 11 -0.98 -3.50 -16.94
N PHE A 12 -1.17 -2.55 -16.02
CA PHE A 12 -2.38 -1.75 -15.90
C PHE A 12 -2.29 -0.37 -16.58
N ASN A 13 -1.19 -0.10 -17.30
CA ASN A 13 -0.88 1.21 -17.89
C ASN A 13 -0.91 2.37 -16.88
N TRP A 14 -0.58 2.10 -15.62
CA TRP A 14 -0.36 3.14 -14.62
C TRP A 14 1.05 3.69 -14.78
N THR A 15 1.18 5.02 -14.80
CA THR A 15 2.47 5.69 -15.04
C THR A 15 3.07 6.29 -13.77
N SER A 16 2.28 6.43 -12.70
CA SER A 16 2.70 7.20 -11.53
C SER A 16 2.07 6.71 -10.23
N SER A 17 2.84 6.82 -9.15
CA SER A 17 2.45 6.42 -7.79
C SER A 17 2.90 7.42 -6.74
N ILE A 18 2.18 7.42 -5.61
CA ILE A 18 2.68 7.90 -4.33
C ILE A 18 3.31 6.71 -3.59
N ILE A 19 4.34 6.94 -2.79
CA ILE A 19 4.88 5.94 -1.86
C ILE A 19 4.78 6.44 -0.43
N ILE A 20 4.27 5.60 0.47
CA ILE A 20 4.35 5.78 1.92
C ILE A 20 5.39 4.80 2.44
N TYR A 21 6.34 5.28 3.24
CA TYR A 21 7.43 4.45 3.75
C TYR A 21 7.79 4.77 5.21
N GLN A 22 8.26 3.78 5.96
CA GLN A 22 8.73 3.98 7.34
C GLN A 22 10.12 4.64 7.40
N ASN A 23 10.38 5.48 8.41
CA ASN A 23 11.58 6.31 8.51
C ASN A 23 12.81 5.63 9.14
N ASP A 24 13.09 4.40 8.74
CA ASP A 24 14.34 3.69 9.10
C ASP A 24 15.07 3.18 7.85
N ALA A 25 16.11 2.37 8.06
CA ALA A 25 16.90 1.79 6.97
C ALA A 25 16.05 0.89 6.05
N TYR A 26 15.20 0.03 6.63
CA TYR A 26 14.32 -0.85 5.85
C TYR A 26 13.38 -0.06 4.93
N GLY A 27 12.73 0.97 5.49
CA GLY A 27 11.79 1.78 4.74
C GLY A 27 12.47 2.67 3.69
N SER A 28 13.54 3.36 4.09
CA SER A 28 14.25 4.30 3.20
C SER A 28 14.96 3.59 2.05
N ASP A 29 15.64 2.48 2.32
CA ASP A 29 16.33 1.70 1.28
C ASP A 29 15.32 1.05 0.33
N GLY A 30 14.22 0.50 0.84
CA GLY A 30 13.19 -0.09 -0.01
C GLY A 30 12.45 0.95 -0.85
N ALA A 31 12.15 2.13 -0.31
CA ALA A 31 11.57 3.24 -1.08
C ALA A 31 12.50 3.70 -2.20
N LYS A 32 13.81 3.74 -1.95
CA LYS A 32 14.83 4.03 -2.97
C LYS A 32 14.84 2.96 -4.07
N VAL A 33 14.88 1.68 -3.70
CA VAL A 33 14.88 0.56 -4.66
C VAL A 33 13.62 0.54 -5.52
N ILE A 34 12.44 0.87 -4.95
CA ILE A 34 11.20 1.04 -5.72
C ILE A 34 11.31 2.21 -6.70
N THR A 35 11.82 3.35 -6.24
CA THR A 35 11.99 4.54 -7.08
C THR A 35 12.92 4.27 -8.26
N ASP A 36 14.04 3.59 -8.01
CA ASP A 36 14.99 3.18 -9.06
C ASP A 36 14.34 2.21 -10.06
N ALA A 37 13.56 1.24 -9.57
CA ALA A 37 12.82 0.32 -10.43
C ALA A 37 11.77 1.06 -11.29
N PHE A 38 11.09 2.07 -10.74
CA PHE A 38 10.14 2.91 -11.48
C PHE A 38 10.86 3.70 -12.59
N ASN A 39 11.94 4.40 -12.24
CA ASN A 39 12.72 5.19 -13.19
C ASN A 39 13.25 4.35 -14.35
N ASN A 40 13.77 3.14 -14.06
CA ASN A 40 14.27 2.21 -15.08
C ASN A 40 13.18 1.70 -16.04
N ASN A 41 11.90 1.84 -15.68
CA ASN A 41 10.75 1.44 -16.49
C ASN A 41 9.90 2.62 -16.98
N ASN A 42 10.45 3.86 -16.96
CA ASN A 42 9.73 5.08 -17.35
C ASN A 42 8.44 5.35 -16.54
N LEU A 43 8.40 4.90 -15.30
CA LEU A 43 7.35 5.20 -14.32
C LEU A 43 7.83 6.29 -13.36
N THR A 44 6.93 6.90 -12.60
CA THR A 44 7.29 8.00 -11.69
C THR A 44 6.72 7.82 -10.28
N ILE A 45 7.57 7.99 -9.28
CA ILE A 45 7.12 8.25 -7.90
C ILE A 45 6.96 9.76 -7.74
N THR A 46 5.73 10.23 -7.63
CA THR A 46 5.42 11.67 -7.62
C THR A 46 5.51 12.30 -6.24
N GLN A 47 5.36 11.48 -5.21
CA GLN A 47 5.35 11.93 -3.82
C GLN A 47 5.82 10.80 -2.91
N MET A 48 6.64 11.15 -1.94
CA MET A 48 7.10 10.25 -0.89
C MET A 48 6.59 10.78 0.45
N ILE A 49 5.83 9.97 1.16
CA ILE A 49 5.24 10.28 2.45
C ILE A 49 5.92 9.40 3.49
N MET A 50 6.37 10.02 4.58
CA MET A 50 7.13 9.33 5.61
C MET A 50 6.26 9.03 6.83
N PHE A 51 6.29 7.77 7.26
CA PHE A 51 5.76 7.31 8.54
C PHE A 51 6.88 7.33 9.59
N ASP A 52 6.62 7.98 10.72
CA ASP A 52 7.56 8.05 11.84
C ASP A 52 7.36 6.87 12.79
N ILE A 53 8.31 5.93 12.83
CA ILE A 53 8.21 4.72 13.64
C ILE A 53 8.25 5.00 15.15
N VAL A 54 8.88 6.10 15.57
CA VAL A 54 8.97 6.49 16.98
C VAL A 54 7.64 7.09 17.43
N GLY A 55 7.11 8.02 16.63
CA GLY A 55 5.81 8.66 16.88
C GLY A 55 4.61 7.79 16.52
N ARG A 56 4.83 6.70 15.77
CA ARG A 56 3.81 5.83 15.19
C ARG A 56 2.74 6.59 14.39
N THR A 57 3.17 7.58 13.61
CA THR A 57 2.28 8.51 12.90
C THR A 57 2.88 8.90 11.56
N ILE A 58 2.02 9.23 10.60
CA ILE A 58 2.44 9.97 9.42
C ILE A 58 2.76 11.42 9.81
N ARG A 59 3.83 11.99 9.24
CA ARG A 59 4.15 13.40 9.44
C ARG A 59 3.25 14.27 8.56
N GLY A 60 2.21 14.83 9.17
CA GLY A 60 1.22 15.68 8.50
C GLY A 60 -0.16 15.02 8.46
N ASP A 61 -1.07 15.61 7.70
CA ASP A 61 -2.42 15.08 7.50
C ASP A 61 -2.41 14.14 6.27
N LEU A 62 -2.62 12.83 6.50
CA LEU A 62 -2.58 11.83 5.43
C LEU A 62 -3.54 12.16 4.28
N LYS A 63 -4.77 12.57 4.60
CA LYS A 63 -5.80 12.87 3.59
C LYS A 63 -5.38 14.04 2.72
N ALA A 64 -4.94 15.15 3.33
CA ALA A 64 -4.46 16.32 2.62
C ALA A 64 -3.23 16.00 1.77
N LEU A 65 -2.29 15.19 2.30
CA LEU A 65 -1.10 14.76 1.56
C LEU A 65 -1.47 13.96 0.31
N LEU A 66 -2.39 13.00 0.41
CA LEU A 66 -2.83 12.20 -0.73
C LEU A 66 -3.67 13.00 -1.73
N LEU A 67 -4.55 13.89 -1.25
CA LEU A 67 -5.41 14.72 -2.11
C LEU A 67 -4.66 15.87 -2.78
N SER A 68 -3.47 16.24 -2.30
CA SER A 68 -2.62 17.26 -2.92
C SER A 68 -2.07 16.84 -4.29
N SER A 69 -2.11 15.55 -4.60
CA SER A 69 -1.70 14.96 -5.87
C SER A 69 -2.93 14.45 -6.65
N PRO A 70 -2.92 14.48 -8.00
CA PRO A 70 -3.96 13.81 -8.80
C PRO A 70 -3.77 12.28 -8.85
N ILE A 71 -2.65 11.76 -8.33
CA ILE A 71 -2.33 10.33 -8.34
C ILE A 71 -3.20 9.59 -7.33
N ARG A 72 -3.67 8.39 -7.70
CA ARG A 72 -4.53 7.53 -6.89
C ARG A 72 -3.95 6.15 -6.58
N ASN A 73 -2.77 5.85 -7.11
CA ASN A 73 -2.02 4.65 -6.74
C ASN A 73 -1.11 4.98 -5.56
N VAL A 74 -1.22 4.20 -4.49
CA VAL A 74 -0.44 4.35 -3.27
C VAL A 74 0.30 3.06 -3.01
N ILE A 75 1.62 3.12 -3.00
CA ILE A 75 2.47 2.00 -2.57
C ILE A 75 2.74 2.19 -1.09
N LEU A 76 2.42 1.19 -0.28
CA LEU A 76 2.78 1.14 1.13
C LEU A 76 3.99 0.23 1.31
N TRP A 77 5.13 0.83 1.64
CA TRP A 77 6.39 0.14 1.95
C TRP A 77 6.75 0.28 3.43
N ALA A 78 6.26 -0.65 4.23
CA ALA A 78 6.55 -0.71 5.66
C ALA A 78 6.43 -2.15 6.17
N GLU A 79 7.01 -2.43 7.33
CA GLU A 79 6.81 -3.70 8.03
C GLU A 79 5.34 -3.89 8.41
N THR A 80 4.93 -5.13 8.69
CA THR A 80 3.52 -5.49 8.92
C THR A 80 2.87 -4.67 10.05
N ASP A 81 3.58 -4.45 11.16
CA ASP A 81 3.05 -3.68 12.30
C ASP A 81 2.72 -2.23 11.91
N TYR A 82 3.66 -1.57 11.23
CA TYR A 82 3.48 -0.19 10.79
C TYR A 82 2.51 -0.07 9.61
N SER A 83 2.50 -1.06 8.70
CA SER A 83 1.52 -1.14 7.62
C SER A 83 0.09 -1.20 8.17
N SER A 84 -0.13 -1.94 9.25
CA SER A 84 -1.43 -2.03 9.93
C SER A 84 -1.85 -0.67 10.52
N LEU A 85 -0.91 0.05 11.16
CA LEU A 85 -1.18 1.39 11.70
C LEU A 85 -1.51 2.40 10.60
N ILE A 86 -0.75 2.39 9.50
CA ILE A 86 -0.97 3.29 8.36
C ILE A 86 -2.30 2.98 7.68
N LEU A 87 -2.67 1.70 7.54
CA LEU A 87 -3.97 1.30 7.01
C LEU A 87 -5.12 1.73 7.93
N GLN A 88 -4.95 1.64 9.25
CA GLN A 88 -5.96 2.17 10.18
C GLN A 88 -6.14 3.68 10.00
N GLU A 89 -5.06 4.45 9.89
CA GLU A 89 -5.13 5.89 9.62
C GLU A 89 -5.83 6.17 8.27
N ALA A 90 -5.56 5.35 7.24
CA ALA A 90 -6.20 5.46 5.94
C ALA A 90 -7.71 5.14 5.99
N ILE A 91 -8.14 4.19 6.82
CA ILE A 91 -9.55 3.89 7.13
C ILE A 91 -10.21 5.09 7.79
N ASP A 92 -9.57 5.67 8.80
CA ASP A 92 -10.09 6.76 9.61
C ASP A 92 -10.25 8.05 8.78
N CYS A 93 -9.36 8.24 7.81
CA CYS A 93 -9.36 9.39 6.90
C CYS A 93 -10.20 9.20 5.62
N ASP A 94 -10.77 8.02 5.40
CA ASP A 94 -11.53 7.67 4.19
C ASP A 94 -10.72 7.90 2.90
N VAL A 95 -9.51 7.33 2.88
CA VAL A 95 -8.57 7.38 1.75
C VAL A 95 -8.19 5.98 1.23
N LEU A 96 -8.97 4.97 1.63
CA LEU A 96 -9.04 3.66 0.99
C LEU A 96 -10.25 3.59 0.04
N GLY A 97 -10.58 2.40 -0.47
CA GLY A 97 -11.78 2.21 -1.29
C GLY A 97 -11.74 3.05 -2.57
N PRO A 98 -12.88 3.27 -3.26
CA PRO A 98 -12.95 3.50 -4.72
C PRO A 98 -12.13 4.69 -5.26
N GLN A 99 -11.66 5.57 -4.39
CA GLN A 99 -10.81 6.70 -4.76
C GLN A 99 -9.33 6.33 -4.91
N PHE A 100 -8.80 5.40 -4.12
CA PHE A 100 -7.37 5.06 -4.09
C PHE A 100 -7.15 3.56 -4.24
N ILE A 101 -6.15 3.19 -5.04
CA ILE A 101 -5.64 1.83 -5.14
C ILE A 101 -4.41 1.72 -4.26
N TRP A 102 -4.50 0.86 -3.25
CA TRP A 102 -3.41 0.63 -2.30
C TRP A 102 -2.68 -0.67 -2.63
N ILE A 103 -1.35 -0.59 -2.64
CA ILE A 103 -0.46 -1.69 -3.01
C ILE A 103 0.51 -1.92 -1.86
N LEU A 104 0.34 -3.02 -1.13
CA LEU A 104 1.11 -3.36 0.05
C LEU A 104 2.35 -4.18 -0.31
N SER A 105 3.48 -3.85 0.30
CA SER A 105 4.70 -4.67 0.24
C SER A 105 4.79 -5.77 1.27
N SER A 106 3.85 -5.81 2.21
CA SER A 106 3.83 -6.74 3.33
C SER A 106 2.41 -7.19 3.59
N THR A 107 2.25 -8.47 3.93
CA THR A 107 0.95 -9.04 4.28
C THR A 107 0.50 -8.47 5.60
N VAL A 108 -0.74 -7.98 5.63
CA VAL A 108 -1.42 -7.48 6.83
C VAL A 108 -2.58 -8.41 7.14
N GLN A 109 -2.74 -8.76 8.42
CA GLN A 109 -3.86 -9.56 8.89
C GLN A 109 -5.15 -8.73 8.83
N LEU A 110 -5.93 -8.89 7.75
CA LEU A 110 -7.13 -8.06 7.54
C LEU A 110 -8.23 -8.29 8.59
N ASN A 111 -8.20 -9.40 9.32
CA ASN A 111 -9.08 -9.68 10.45
C ASN A 111 -8.72 -8.90 11.73
N SER A 112 -7.61 -8.15 11.73
CA SER A 112 -7.24 -7.26 12.84
C SER A 112 -8.01 -5.94 12.83
N PHE A 113 -8.66 -5.59 11.71
CA PHE A 113 -9.48 -4.40 11.58
C PHE A 113 -10.94 -4.66 12.00
N SER A 114 -11.66 -3.58 12.32
CA SER A 114 -13.09 -3.64 12.62
C SER A 114 -13.87 -4.22 11.44
N GLN A 115 -14.78 -5.16 11.72
CA GLN A 115 -15.64 -5.74 10.69
C GLN A 115 -16.46 -4.68 9.93
N ALA A 116 -16.78 -3.56 10.59
CA ALA A 116 -17.50 -2.45 9.97
C ALA A 116 -16.68 -1.76 8.86
N ASP A 117 -15.36 -1.89 8.86
CA ASP A 117 -14.45 -1.28 7.88
C ASP A 117 -14.03 -2.24 6.76
N ASN A 118 -14.49 -3.52 6.78
CA ASN A 118 -14.12 -4.52 5.77
C ASN A 118 -14.37 -4.04 4.33
N ALA A 119 -15.47 -3.33 4.09
CA ALA A 119 -15.79 -2.79 2.77
C ALA A 119 -14.74 -1.78 2.26
N LYS A 120 -14.09 -1.04 3.17
CA LYS A 120 -13.03 -0.07 2.82
C LYS A 120 -11.71 -0.75 2.42
N LEU A 121 -11.51 -1.98 2.86
CA LEU A 121 -10.30 -2.77 2.56
C LEU A 121 -10.37 -3.46 1.18
N ILE A 122 -11.53 -3.41 0.51
CA ILE A 122 -11.72 -3.99 -0.83
C ILE A 122 -10.87 -3.22 -1.85
N GLY A 123 -10.20 -3.97 -2.73
CA GLY A 123 -9.37 -3.41 -3.80
C GLY A 123 -7.91 -3.16 -3.41
N ILE A 124 -7.52 -3.45 -2.16
CA ILE A 124 -6.11 -3.48 -1.76
C ILE A 124 -5.40 -4.65 -2.47
N LEU A 125 -4.22 -4.39 -3.02
CA LEU A 125 -3.35 -5.36 -3.65
C LEU A 125 -2.15 -5.65 -2.73
N THR A 126 -1.80 -6.90 -2.52
CA THR A 126 -0.61 -7.28 -1.71
C THR A 126 0.41 -7.99 -2.58
N ILE A 127 1.67 -7.59 -2.48
CA ILE A 127 2.79 -8.28 -3.14
C ILE A 127 3.44 -9.25 -2.16
N GLU A 128 3.24 -10.53 -2.38
CA GLU A 128 3.80 -11.59 -1.54
C GLU A 128 4.94 -12.31 -2.27
N PRO A 129 6.14 -12.43 -1.65
CA PRO A 129 7.18 -13.28 -2.18
C PRO A 129 6.74 -14.74 -2.07
N VAL A 130 6.84 -15.49 -3.18
CA VAL A 130 6.62 -16.93 -3.15
C VAL A 130 7.81 -17.57 -2.43
N VAL A 131 7.68 -17.77 -1.11
CA VAL A 131 8.44 -18.81 -0.41
C VAL A 131 7.76 -20.13 -0.74
N ALA A 132 8.53 -21.14 -1.15
CA ALA A 132 8.05 -22.38 -1.77
C ALA A 132 7.22 -23.32 -0.84
N SER A 133 6.39 -22.79 0.07
CA SER A 133 5.72 -23.58 1.11
C SER A 133 4.25 -23.24 1.39
N ALA A 134 3.62 -22.23 0.77
CA ALA A 134 2.19 -21.99 0.97
C ALA A 134 1.50 -21.45 -0.29
N VAL A 135 0.95 -22.35 -1.10
CA VAL A 135 0.09 -22.03 -2.26
C VAL A 135 -1.38 -21.84 -1.84
N ASN A 136 -1.69 -21.87 -0.54
CA ASN A 136 -3.07 -21.82 -0.03
C ASN A 136 -3.18 -20.93 1.23
N GLU A 137 -3.00 -19.62 1.10
CA GLU A 137 -3.69 -18.73 2.03
C GLU A 137 -5.20 -18.82 1.72
N PRO A 138 -6.06 -19.14 2.69
CA PRO A 138 -7.48 -19.29 2.43
C PRO A 138 -8.05 -17.96 1.93
N THR A 139 -8.74 -18.00 0.79
CA THR A 139 -9.45 -16.84 0.22
C THR A 139 -10.38 -16.26 1.28
N ASN A 140 -10.23 -14.97 1.61
CA ASN A 140 -11.16 -14.30 2.51
C ASN A 140 -12.50 -14.09 1.77
N THR A 141 -13.40 -15.05 1.94
CA THR A 141 -14.72 -15.06 1.31
C THR A 141 -15.57 -13.86 1.71
N THR A 142 -15.31 -13.24 2.85
CA THR A 142 -16.02 -12.04 3.30
C THR A 142 -15.71 -10.84 2.41
N LEU A 143 -14.42 -10.60 2.13
CA LEU A 143 -13.99 -9.51 1.25
C LEU A 143 -14.34 -9.81 -0.21
N LEU A 144 -14.26 -11.08 -0.61
CA LEU A 144 -14.64 -11.49 -1.95
C LEU A 144 -16.13 -11.25 -2.21
N ASN A 145 -17.00 -11.66 -1.29
CA ASN A 145 -18.45 -11.47 -1.44
C ASN A 145 -18.81 -9.98 -1.44
N ALA A 146 -18.21 -9.19 -0.56
CA ALA A 146 -18.47 -7.75 -0.49
C ALA A 146 -17.98 -6.97 -1.74
N ALA A 147 -17.14 -7.56 -2.60
CA ALA A 147 -16.69 -6.94 -3.85
C ALA A 147 -17.65 -7.17 -5.04
N TYR A 148 -18.58 -8.12 -4.92
CA TYR A 148 -19.54 -8.47 -5.97
C TYR A 148 -20.99 -8.02 -5.67
N ASP A 149 -21.27 -7.56 -4.45
CA ASP A 149 -22.52 -6.95 -4.02
C ASP A 149 -22.50 -5.42 -4.19
#